data_AF-A0A0B7B9R3-F1
#
_entry.id   AF-A0A0B7B9R3-F1
#
_cell.length_a   1.000
_cell.length_b   1.000
_cell.length_c   1.000
_cell.angle_alpha   90.00
_cell.angle_beta   90.00
_cell.angle_gamma   90.00
#
_symmetry.space_group_name_H-M   'P 1'
#
loop_
_entity.id
_entity.type
_entity.pdbx_description
1 polymer ?
#
loop_
_entity_poly.entity_id
_entity_poly.type
_entity_poly.pdbx_seq_one_letter_code
_entity_poly.pdbx_strand_id
1 'polypeptide(L)'
;YFFGDNPHVDIVGANLYDRYIKRTDANANSVDLPASRLIPDSEDLNQQTAEECLSILVGTGVYKHTPEEETKTEKTENDVYHGHRDVAHEPELTKPFKFFHDVNEGIDYIYRKEGIEV
;
A
#
# COMPACT_ATOMS: atom_id res chain seq x y z
N TYR A 1 7.60 1.73 4.86
CA TYR A 1 7.11 2.77 3.94
C TYR A 1 7.10 2.22 2.52
N PHE A 2 6.00 2.36 1.79
CA PHE A 2 5.86 1.90 0.41
C PHE A 2 5.51 3.09 -0.47
N PHE A 3 6.32 3.40 -1.48
CA PHE A 3 6.05 4.45 -2.45
C PHE A 3 5.40 3.86 -3.71
N GLY A 4 4.36 4.50 -4.21
CA GLY A 4 3.67 4.11 -5.43
C GLY A 4 3.02 5.29 -6.14
N ASP A 5 2.76 5.14 -7.42
CA ASP A 5 2.15 6.16 -8.26
C ASP A 5 0.76 5.74 -8.78
N ASN A 6 0.28 4.54 -8.45
CA ASN A 6 -1.05 4.08 -8.85
C ASN A 6 -1.92 3.68 -7.65
N PRO A 7 -2.99 4.44 -7.33
CA PRO A 7 -3.91 4.13 -6.24
C PRO A 7 -4.55 2.74 -6.32
N HIS A 8 -4.81 2.23 -7.52
CA HIS A 8 -5.51 0.96 -7.72
C HIS A 8 -4.57 -0.26 -7.72
N VAL A 9 -3.25 -0.05 -7.72
CA VAL A 9 -2.25 -1.12 -7.79
C VAL A 9 -1.34 -1.05 -6.58
N ASP A 10 -0.52 -0.01 -6.52
CA ASP A 10 0.52 0.15 -5.49
C ASP A 10 -0.08 0.35 -4.11
N ILE A 11 -1.03 1.29 -3.99
CA ILE A 11 -1.64 1.64 -2.71
C ILE A 11 -2.51 0.50 -2.20
N VAL A 12 -3.27 -0.14 -3.09
CA VAL A 12 -4.02 -1.37 -2.75
C VAL A 12 -3.09 -2.46 -2.26
N GLY A 13 -1.98 -2.71 -2.95
CA GLY A 13 -0.99 -3.72 -2.57
C GLY A 13 -0.38 -3.45 -1.20
N ALA A 14 0.07 -2.21 -0.96
CA ALA A 14 0.64 -1.79 0.31
C ALA A 14 -0.36 -1.90 1.46
N ASN A 15 -1.61 -1.47 1.26
CA ASN A 15 -2.66 -1.53 2.27
C ASN A 15 -3.11 -2.97 2.57
N LEU A 16 -3.14 -3.86 1.57
CA LEU A 16 -3.36 -5.29 1.77
C LEU A 16 -2.23 -5.92 2.60
N TYR A 17 -0.99 -5.52 2.33
CA TYR A 17 0.16 -6.01 3.08
C TYR A 17 0.18 -5.52 4.53
N ASP A 18 -0.16 -4.26 4.77
CA ASP A 18 -0.35 -3.71 6.12
C ASP A 18 -1.43 -4.47 6.90
N ARG A 19 -2.57 -4.77 6.24
CA ARG A 19 -3.63 -5.61 6.83
C ARG A 19 -3.13 -7.01 7.15
N TYR A 20 -2.24 -7.58 6.33
CA TYR A 20 -1.61 -8.87 6.61
C TYR A 20 -0.72 -8.79 7.86
N ILE A 21 0.18 -7.80 7.94
CA ILE A 21 1.05 -7.57 9.12
C ILE A 21 0.21 -7.43 10.40
N LYS A 22 -0.82 -6.58 10.38
CA LYS A 22 -1.68 -6.34 11.54
C LYS A 22 -2.45 -7.58 11.97
N ARG A 23 -2.81 -8.47 11.03
CA ARG A 23 -3.47 -9.75 11.35
C ARG A 23 -2.51 -10.75 11.97
N THR A 24 -1.25 -10.81 11.52
CA THR A 24 -0.24 -11.68 12.10
C THR A 24 0.16 -11.24 13.51
N ASP A 25 0.14 -9.95 13.80
CA ASP A 25 0.47 -9.42 15.13
C ASP A 25 -0.68 -9.58 16.13
N ALA A 26 -1.92 -9.34 15.69
CA ALA A 26 -3.11 -9.45 16.55
C ALA A 26 -3.51 -10.90 16.89
N ASN A 27 -3.25 -11.83 15.97
CA ASN A 27 -3.48 -13.26 16.16
C ASN A 27 -2.12 -13.95 16.05
N ALA A 28 -1.42 -14.14 17.17
CA ALA A 28 -0.17 -14.92 17.24
C ALA A 28 -0.30 -16.39 16.74
N ASN A 29 -1.48 -16.79 16.27
CA ASN A 29 -1.67 -17.94 15.39
C ASN A 29 -1.47 -17.46 13.95
N SER A 30 -0.30 -17.79 13.39
CA SER A 30 0.06 -17.60 11.98
C SER A 30 -1.16 -17.70 11.08
N VAL A 31 -1.51 -16.61 10.40
CA VAL A 31 -2.44 -16.69 9.26
C VAL A 31 -1.81 -17.69 8.30
N ASP A 32 -2.45 -18.85 8.13
CA ASP A 32 -1.97 -19.92 7.27
C ASP A 32 -2.08 -19.43 5.82
N LEU A 33 -1.07 -18.69 5.39
CA LEU A 33 -0.92 -18.24 4.02
C LEU A 33 -0.74 -19.49 3.15
N PRO A 34 -1.50 -19.63 2.05
CA PRO A 34 -1.31 -20.74 1.16
C PRO A 34 0.13 -20.76 0.63
N ALA A 35 0.77 -21.93 0.68
CA ALA A 35 2.11 -22.12 0.14
C ALA A 35 2.18 -21.65 -1.32
N SER A 36 3.21 -20.86 -1.65
CA SER A 36 3.42 -20.38 -3.00
C SER A 36 3.89 -21.53 -3.90
N ARG A 37 3.19 -21.76 -5.01
CA ARG A 37 3.62 -22.75 -6.04
C ARG A 37 4.96 -22.40 -6.70
N LEU A 38 5.47 -21.20 -6.49
CA LEU A 38 6.74 -20.71 -7.04
C LEU A 38 7.91 -20.88 -6.07
N ILE A 39 7.63 -21.16 -4.80
CA ILE A 39 8.66 -21.31 -3.76
C ILE A 39 8.73 -22.80 -3.40
N PRO A 40 9.89 -23.45 -3.50
CA PRO A 40 10.05 -24.83 -3.08
C PRO A 40 9.70 -25.02 -1.60
N ASP A 41 9.01 -26.11 -1.25
CA ASP A 41 8.65 -26.43 0.14
C ASP A 41 9.86 -26.59 1.07
N SER A 42 11.06 -26.79 0.49
CA SER A 42 12.32 -26.90 1.22
C SER A 42 12.98 -25.56 1.56
N GLU A 43 12.41 -24.43 1.14
CA GLU A 43 12.96 -23.11 1.49
C GLU A 43 12.43 -22.62 2.83
N ASP A 44 13.36 -22.39 3.76
CA ASP A 44 13.10 -21.67 5.00
C ASP A 44 13.05 -20.16 4.70
N LEU A 45 11.84 -19.62 4.55
CA LEU A 45 11.64 -18.19 4.40
C LEU A 45 11.80 -17.49 5.77
N ASN A 46 12.48 -16.34 5.76
CA ASN A 46 12.57 -15.52 6.97
C ASN A 46 11.18 -15.02 7.38
N GLN A 47 10.93 -15.01 8.67
CA GLN A 47 9.72 -14.39 9.22
C GLN A 47 9.75 -12.88 8.93
N GLN A 48 8.61 -12.35 8.50
CA GLN A 48 8.46 -10.91 8.30
C GLN A 48 8.54 -10.18 9.65
N THR A 49 9.27 -9.05 9.69
CA THR A 49 9.53 -8.27 10.92
C THR A 49 9.01 -6.84 10.88
N ALA A 50 8.34 -6.40 9.81
CA ALA A 50 7.79 -5.05 9.76
C ALA A 50 6.58 -4.92 10.69
N GLU A 51 6.50 -3.79 11.41
CA GLU A 51 5.41 -3.47 12.34
C GLU A 51 4.17 -2.87 11.63
N GLU A 52 4.40 -2.15 10.53
CA GLU A 52 3.34 -1.58 9.69
C GLU A 52 3.84 -1.34 8.27
N CYS A 53 2.92 -1.24 7.31
CA CYS A 53 3.22 -0.83 5.95
C CYS A 53 2.44 0.44 5.57
N LEU A 54 3.14 1.58 5.64
CA LEU A 54 2.57 2.88 5.30
C LEU A 54 2.66 3.15 3.79
N SER A 55 1.50 3.25 3.14
CA SER A 55 1.35 3.51 1.70
C SER A 55 1.47 5.01 1.38
N ILE A 56 2.44 5.37 0.55
CA ILE A 56 2.73 6.74 0.13
C ILE A 56 2.47 6.86 -1.37
N LEU A 57 1.53 7.73 -1.75
CA LEU A 57 1.22 8.05 -3.14
C LEU A 57 2.08 9.22 -3.60
N VAL A 58 2.67 9.13 -4.79
CA VAL A 58 3.43 10.22 -5.41
C VAL A 58 2.80 10.71 -6.71
N GLY A 59 2.98 12.00 -7.01
CA GLY A 59 2.43 12.65 -8.21
C GLY A 59 3.31 12.56 -9.46
N THR A 60 4.46 11.90 -9.39
CA THR A 60 5.46 11.84 -10.48
C THR A 60 5.21 10.73 -11.51
N GLY A 61 4.03 10.11 -11.52
CA GLY A 61 3.77 8.92 -12.35
C GLY A 61 2.36 8.84 -12.95
N VAL A 62 1.74 7.66 -12.84
CA VAL A 62 0.40 7.33 -13.34
C VAL A 62 -0.65 8.24 -12.70
N TYR A 63 -0.60 8.42 -11.39
CA TYR A 63 -1.47 9.35 -10.68
C TYR A 63 -1.13 10.79 -11.05
N LYS A 64 -2.15 11.48 -11.58
CA LYS A 64 -2.09 12.90 -11.90
C LYS A 64 -2.92 13.63 -10.87
N HIS A 65 -2.27 14.14 -9.84
CA HIS A 65 -2.97 14.93 -8.84
C HIS A 65 -3.61 16.16 -9.50
N THR A 66 -4.93 16.20 -9.54
CA THR A 66 -5.66 17.42 -9.90
C THR A 66 -6.29 18.02 -8.64
N PRO A 67 -6.10 19.32 -8.35
CA PRO A 67 -6.62 19.95 -7.13
C PRO A 67 -8.15 19.83 -6.97
N GLU A 68 -8.88 19.57 -8.07
CA GLU A 68 -10.33 19.39 -8.09
C GLU A 68 -10.78 18.00 -7.55
N GLU A 69 -9.88 17.02 -7.50
CA GLU A 69 -10.17 15.67 -6.97
C GLU A 69 -10.24 15.64 -5.44
N GLU A 70 -9.63 16.60 -4.74
CA GLU A 70 -9.72 16.71 -3.28
C GLU A 70 -11.13 17.06 -2.78
N THR A 71 -12.00 17.57 -3.66
CA THR A 71 -13.37 18.01 -3.34
C THR A 71 -14.45 17.12 -3.96
N LYS A 72 -14.11 16.18 -4.83
CA LYS A 72 -15.07 15.22 -5.40
C LYS A 72 -15.03 13.91 -4.63
N THR A 73 -15.85 13.84 -3.58
CA THR A 73 -16.23 12.59 -2.91
C THR A 73 -17.09 11.65 -3.77
N GLU A 74 -17.32 11.96 -5.04
CA GLU A 74 -18.34 11.29 -5.84
C GLU A 74 -17.75 10.67 -7.11
N LYS A 75 -17.72 9.34 -7.05
CA LYS A 75 -17.75 8.38 -8.16
C LYS A 75 -18.23 9.02 -9.46
N THR A 76 -17.31 9.25 -10.39
CA THR A 76 -17.68 9.30 -11.80
C THR A 76 -18.32 7.95 -12.15
N GLU A 77 -19.58 7.98 -12.60
CA GLU A 77 -20.45 6.81 -12.82
C GLU A 77 -19.92 5.78 -13.85
N ASN A 78 -18.68 5.93 -14.35
CA ASN A 78 -18.05 5.06 -15.33
C ASN A 78 -16.64 4.59 -14.95
N ASP A 79 -16.19 4.74 -13.70
CA ASP A 79 -14.89 4.21 -13.30
C ASP A 79 -14.95 2.67 -13.16
N VAL A 80 -14.57 1.98 -14.23
CA VAL A 80 -14.53 0.52 -14.28
C VAL A 80 -13.39 0.05 -13.39
N TYR A 81 -13.72 -0.65 -12.30
CA TYR A 81 -12.70 -1.21 -11.41
C TYR A 81 -11.85 -2.23 -12.17
N HIS A 82 -10.59 -1.87 -12.42
CA HIS A 82 -9.58 -2.72 -13.05
C HIS A 82 -8.69 -3.46 -12.04
N GLY A 83 -9.14 -3.61 -10.80
CA GLY A 83 -8.35 -4.28 -9.77
C GLY A 83 -8.27 -5.80 -9.97
N HIS A 84 -7.52 -6.43 -9.07
CA HIS A 84 -7.22 -7.86 -9.17
C HIS A 84 -8.50 -8.70 -9.11
N ARG A 85 -8.72 -9.58 -10.10
CA ARG A 85 -9.93 -10.41 -10.21
C ARG A 85 -10.29 -11.16 -8.93
N ASP A 86 -9.26 -11.59 -8.22
CA ASP A 86 -9.41 -12.44 -7.04
C ASP A 86 -9.53 -11.63 -5.72
N VAL A 87 -9.53 -10.29 -5.79
CA VAL A 87 -9.66 -9.40 -4.64
C VAL A 87 -10.98 -8.62 -4.75
N ALA A 88 -11.78 -8.64 -3.69
CA ALA A 88 -13.01 -7.87 -3.64
C ALA A 88 -12.72 -6.37 -3.77
N HIS A 89 -13.56 -5.65 -4.50
CA HIS A 89 -13.42 -4.20 -4.60
C HIS A 89 -13.69 -3.53 -3.25
N GLU A 90 -12.64 -3.07 -2.59
CA GLU A 90 -12.70 -2.28 -1.36
C GLU A 90 -12.13 -0.87 -1.63
N PRO A 91 -12.98 0.16 -1.81
CA PRO A 91 -12.53 1.53 -2.09
C PRO A 91 -11.57 2.10 -1.03
N GLU A 92 -11.68 1.64 0.21
CA GLU A 92 -10.77 2.08 1.28
C GLU A 92 -9.32 1.64 1.03
N LEU A 93 -9.09 0.57 0.27
CA LEU A 93 -7.74 0.10 -0.04
C LEU A 93 -7.00 1.01 -1.03
N THR A 94 -7.69 1.89 -1.76
CA THR A 94 -7.04 2.84 -2.68
C THR A 94 -6.60 4.12 -1.97
N LYS A 95 -6.94 4.31 -0.68
CA LYS A 95 -6.58 5.49 0.08
C LYS A 95 -5.14 5.38 0.58
N PRO A 96 -4.23 6.28 0.18
CA PRO A 96 -2.87 6.27 0.69
C PRO A 96 -2.85 6.79 2.14
N PHE A 97 -1.85 6.36 2.91
CA PHE A 97 -1.53 7.00 4.19
C PHE A 97 -1.14 8.46 4.00
N LYS A 98 -0.38 8.77 2.95
CA LYS A 98 0.01 10.15 2.62
C LYS A 98 0.29 10.33 1.13
N PHE A 99 0.01 11.52 0.62
CA PHE A 99 0.41 11.96 -0.72
C PHE A 99 1.58 12.94 -0.64
N PHE A 100 2.50 12.86 -1.59
CA PHE A 100 3.56 13.83 -1.83
C PHE A 100 3.70 14.13 -3.32
N HIS A 101 4.26 15.30 -3.65
CA HIS A 101 4.51 15.63 -5.05
C HIS A 101 5.44 14.60 -5.70
N ASP A 102 6.52 14.25 -5.01
CA ASP A 102 7.54 13.32 -5.48
C ASP A 102 8.13 12.48 -4.33
N VAL A 103 9.00 11.54 -4.70
CA VAL A 103 9.67 10.64 -3.75
C VAL A 103 10.61 11.42 -2.82
N ASN A 104 11.28 12.46 -3.31
CA ASN A 104 12.25 13.21 -2.52
C ASN A 104 11.57 13.88 -1.31
N GLU A 105 10.44 14.55 -1.54
CA GLU A 105 9.64 15.14 -0.47
C GLU A 105 9.17 14.11 0.56
N GLY A 106 8.77 12.91 0.09
CA GLY A 106 8.36 11.83 0.97
C GLY A 106 9.50 11.27 1.82
N ILE A 107 10.72 11.18 1.28
CA ILE A 107 11.92 10.76 2.04
C ILE A 107 12.27 11.80 3.11
N ASP A 108 12.21 13.10 2.79
CA ASP A 108 12.41 14.18 3.77
C ASP A 108 11.39 14.11 4.92
N TYR A 109 10.15 13.71 4.62
CA TYR A 109 9.15 13.43 5.65
C TYR A 109 9.52 12.21 6.51
N ILE A 110 9.96 11.10 5.90
CA ILE A 110 10.34 9.88 6.63
C ILE A 110 11.50 10.17 7.58
N TYR A 111 12.56 10.84 7.13
CA TYR A 111 13.69 11.18 8.01
C TYR A 111 13.25 11.99 9.22
N ARG A 112 12.41 13.02 9.02
CA ARG A 112 11.86 13.80 10.13
C ARG A 112 10.97 12.97 11.06
N LYS A 113 10.13 12.08 10.52
CA LYS A 113 9.22 11.24 11.30
C LYS A 113 9.99 10.22 12.16
N GLU A 114 11.05 9.63 11.61
CA GLU A 114 11.88 8.62 12.28
C GLU A 114 12.99 9.22 13.16
N GLY A 115 13.12 10.57 13.18
CA GLY A 115 14.17 11.24 13.95
C GLY A 115 15.58 10.98 13.42
N ILE A 116 15.72 10.75 12.10
CA ILE A 116 17.00 10.57 11.42
C ILE A 116 17.53 11.94 10.99
N GLU A 117 18.70 12.32 11.49
CA GLU A 117 19.42 13.51 11.02
C GLU A 117 20.08 13.21 9.66
N VAL A 118 19.94 14.14 8.70
CA VAL A 118 20.45 14.04 7.33
C VAL A 118 21.65 14.94 7.14
#